data_AF-A0A928U0E3-F1
#
_entry.id   AF-A0A928U0E3-F1
#
_cell.length_a   1.000
_cell.length_b   1.000
_cell.length_c   1.000
_cell.angle_alpha   90.00
_cell.angle_beta   90.00
_cell.angle_gamma   90.00
#
_symmetry.space_group_name_H-M   'P 1'
#
loop_
_entity.id
_entity.type
_entity.pdbx_description
1 polymer ?
#
loop_
_entity_poly.entity_id
_entity_poly.type
_entity_poly.pdbx_seq_one_letter_code
_entity_poly.pdbx_strand_id
1 'polypeptide(L)'
;MAPLTAPHWEQLSLPLQIVGVQLAGLIDIGLMKIDAIATRGARKDFYNLYFIAQELSLDEIFRHGQKKFSVVRDFNIMVLMAMVDFRKADLESPIQTNPNISWEQIKTFFTQETKRLGRSWFQGDNTGDDPPQPALNAVK
;
A
#
# COMPACT_ATOMS: atom_id res chain seq x y z
N MET A 1 2.29 3.29 -15.40
CA MET A 1 2.93 2.04 -14.98
C MET A 1 1.92 0.92 -15.16
N ALA A 2 2.35 -0.27 -15.58
CA ALA A 2 1.47 -1.44 -15.66
C ALA A 2 1.06 -1.90 -14.24
N PRO A 3 -0.07 -2.62 -14.08
CA PRO A 3 -0.47 -3.22 -12.80
C PRO A 3 0.65 -4.04 -12.16
N LEU A 4 0.69 -4.13 -10.83
CA LEU A 4 1.58 -5.10 -10.18
C LEU A 4 1.13 -6.50 -10.59
N THR A 5 1.96 -7.17 -11.40
CA THR A 5 1.66 -8.53 -11.86
C THR A 5 2.02 -9.51 -10.76
N ALA A 6 1.04 -9.81 -9.90
CA ALA A 6 1.11 -11.01 -9.05
C ALA A 6 0.99 -12.26 -9.95
N PRO A 7 1.67 -13.38 -9.64
CA PRO A 7 1.64 -14.59 -10.47
C PRO A 7 0.20 -15.15 -10.67
N HIS A 8 -0.70 -14.87 -9.73
CA HIS A 8 -2.14 -15.17 -9.73
C HIS A 8 -2.71 -14.66 -8.39
N TRP A 9 -3.99 -14.26 -8.33
CA TRP A 9 -4.60 -13.81 -7.07
C TRP A 9 -5.03 -14.99 -6.20
N GLU A 10 -4.07 -15.72 -5.63
CA GLU A 10 -4.37 -16.61 -4.51
C GLU A 10 -4.75 -15.79 -3.28
N GLN A 11 -5.81 -16.25 -2.61
CA GLN A 11 -6.39 -15.60 -1.45
C GLN A 11 -5.49 -15.87 -0.24
N LEU A 12 -4.91 -14.82 0.35
CA LEU A 12 -3.95 -14.94 1.45
C LEU A 12 -4.63 -15.06 2.81
N SER A 13 -5.89 -14.65 2.90
CA SER A 13 -6.68 -14.65 4.12
C SER A 13 -8.02 -15.35 3.94
N LEU A 14 -8.51 -15.97 5.01
CA LEU A 14 -9.81 -16.66 4.98
C LEU A 14 -10.90 -15.68 4.54
N PRO A 15 -11.77 -16.05 3.57
CA PRO A 15 -12.87 -15.21 3.18
C PRO A 15 -13.81 -14.97 4.36
N LEU A 16 -14.27 -13.74 4.52
CA LEU A 16 -15.37 -13.46 5.42
C LEU A 16 -16.67 -13.84 4.72
N GLN A 17 -17.51 -14.65 5.36
CA GLN A 17 -18.80 -15.04 4.80
C GLN A 17 -19.87 -14.06 5.29
N ILE A 18 -20.45 -13.28 4.36
CA ILE A 18 -21.53 -12.34 4.66
C ILE A 18 -22.71 -12.69 3.75
N VAL A 19 -23.85 -13.06 4.33
CA VAL A 19 -25.10 -13.36 3.59
C VAL A 19 -24.86 -14.35 2.44
N GLY A 20 -24.09 -15.40 2.71
CA GLY A 20 -23.79 -16.46 1.73
C GLY A 20 -22.75 -16.09 0.65
N VAL A 21 -22.21 -14.87 0.66
CA VAL A 21 -21.15 -14.42 -0.26
C VAL A 21 -19.78 -14.51 0.42
N GLN A 22 -18.78 -15.00 -0.30
CA GLN A 22 -17.38 -14.98 0.14
C GLN A 22 -16.75 -13.61 -0.17
N LEU A 23 -16.36 -12.89 0.87
CA LEU A 23 -15.65 -11.62 0.76
C LEU A 23 -14.15 -11.87 0.96
N ALA A 24 -13.31 -11.23 0.15
CA ALA A 24 -11.86 -11.24 0.37
C ALA A 24 -11.52 -10.75 1.78
N GLY A 25 -10.55 -11.38 2.44
CA GLY A 25 -10.14 -10.93 3.76
C GLY A 25 -9.35 -9.61 3.69
N LEU A 26 -9.21 -8.96 4.86
CA LEU A 26 -8.74 -7.58 4.93
C LEU A 26 -7.30 -7.40 4.40
N ILE A 27 -6.42 -8.39 4.59
CA ILE A 27 -5.07 -8.39 4.02
C ILE A 27 -5.13 -8.29 2.49
N ASP A 28 -5.94 -9.14 1.85
CA ASP A 28 -6.05 -9.18 0.39
C ASP A 28 -6.60 -7.87 -0.16
N ILE A 29 -7.62 -7.30 0.50
CA ILE A 29 -8.15 -5.98 0.14
C ILE A 29 -7.08 -4.90 0.31
N GLY A 30 -6.30 -4.93 1.39
CA GLY A 30 -5.17 -4.01 1.62
C GLY A 30 -4.14 -4.06 0.49
N LEU A 31 -3.75 -5.26 0.06
CA LEU A 31 -2.83 -5.47 -1.06
C LEU A 31 -3.39 -4.95 -2.38
N MET A 32 -4.70 -5.17 -2.63
CA MET A 32 -5.37 -4.59 -3.80
C MET A 32 -5.37 -3.05 -3.77
N LYS A 33 -5.41 -2.41 -2.59
CA LYS A 33 -5.33 -0.94 -2.49
C LYS A 33 -3.90 -0.42 -2.65
N ILE A 34 -2.90 -1.14 -2.16
CA ILE A 34 -1.49 -0.80 -2.44
C ILE A 34 -1.22 -0.84 -3.96
N ASP A 35 -1.65 -1.90 -4.65
CA ASP A 35 -1.52 -2.00 -6.11
C ASP A 35 -2.26 -0.86 -6.83
N ALA A 36 -3.49 -0.55 -6.40
CA ALA A 36 -4.25 0.57 -6.96
C ALA A 36 -3.53 1.92 -6.79
N ILE A 37 -2.96 2.20 -5.62
CA ILE A 37 -2.18 3.42 -5.40
C ILE A 37 -0.94 3.45 -6.30
N ALA A 38 -0.20 2.35 -6.39
CA ALA A 38 1.02 2.25 -7.21
C ALA A 38 0.76 2.45 -8.71
N THR A 39 -0.43 2.11 -9.19
CA THR A 39 -0.71 2.01 -10.64
C THR A 39 -1.60 3.13 -11.14
N ARG A 40 -2.71 3.41 -10.44
CA ARG A 40 -3.68 4.47 -10.80
C ARG A 40 -3.53 5.72 -9.94
N GLY A 41 -3.40 5.57 -8.62
CA GLY A 41 -3.30 6.69 -7.67
C GLY A 41 -4.54 7.59 -7.62
N ALA A 42 -5.75 7.01 -7.68
CA ALA A 42 -6.99 7.78 -7.60
C ALA A 42 -7.29 8.20 -6.15
N ARG A 43 -8.00 9.31 -5.93
CA ARG A 43 -8.25 9.83 -4.57
C ARG A 43 -8.92 8.78 -3.68
N LYS A 44 -9.90 8.06 -4.21
CA LYS A 44 -10.60 6.98 -3.47
C LYS A 44 -9.69 5.85 -3.01
N ASP A 45 -8.55 5.62 -3.64
CA ASP A 45 -7.62 4.54 -3.25
C ASP A 45 -6.92 4.87 -1.95
N PHE A 46 -6.49 6.13 -1.80
CA PHE A 46 -5.91 6.65 -0.57
C PHE A 46 -6.92 6.60 0.58
N TYR A 47 -8.16 7.02 0.35
CA TYR A 47 -9.22 6.88 1.36
C TYR A 47 -9.46 5.42 1.77
N ASN A 48 -9.58 4.52 0.80
CA ASN A 48 -9.80 3.10 1.10
C ASN A 48 -8.62 2.50 1.89
N LEU A 49 -7.38 2.77 1.48
CA LEU A 49 -6.22 2.25 2.18
C LEU A 49 -6.08 2.89 3.56
N TYR A 50 -6.42 4.18 3.73
CA TYR A 50 -6.44 4.83 5.05
C TYR A 50 -7.37 4.10 6.03
N PHE A 51 -8.60 3.78 5.60
CA PHE A 51 -9.57 3.09 6.46
C PHE A 51 -9.14 1.65 6.77
N ILE A 52 -8.59 0.95 5.77
CA ILE A 52 -7.99 -0.38 6.02
C ILE A 52 -6.85 -0.25 7.04
N ALA A 53 -6.03 0.80 6.93
CA ALA A 53 -4.89 1.03 7.81
C ALA A 53 -5.26 1.37 9.26
N GLN A 54 -6.54 1.68 9.55
CA GLN A 54 -7.02 1.84 10.93
C GLN A 54 -7.26 0.49 11.62
N GLU A 55 -7.48 -0.57 10.84
CA GLU A 55 -7.78 -1.92 11.34
C GLU A 55 -6.59 -2.87 11.16
N LEU A 56 -5.73 -2.61 10.17
CA LEU A 56 -4.61 -3.45 9.78
C LEU A 56 -3.38 -2.59 9.49
N SER A 57 -2.26 -2.84 10.16
CA SER A 57 -1.07 -1.99 10.02
C SER A 57 -0.50 -2.00 8.60
N LEU A 58 0.05 -0.87 8.15
CA LEU A 58 0.73 -0.82 6.86
C LEU A 58 1.94 -1.76 6.84
N ASP A 59 2.68 -1.93 7.95
CA ASP A 59 3.79 -2.88 8.07
C ASP A 59 3.36 -4.32 7.73
N GLU A 60 2.18 -4.76 8.21
CA GLU A 60 1.64 -6.08 7.87
C GLU A 60 1.29 -6.19 6.38
N ILE A 61 0.64 -5.16 5.82
CA ILE A 61 0.30 -5.15 4.39
C ILE A 61 1.58 -5.20 3.55
N PHE A 62 2.61 -4.42 3.89
CA PHE A 62 3.90 -4.44 3.18
C PHE A 62 4.61 -5.80 3.31
N ARG A 63 4.63 -6.39 4.50
CA ARG A 63 5.22 -7.73 4.72
C ARG A 63 4.54 -8.81 3.88
N HIS A 64 3.21 -8.78 3.77
CA HIS A 64 2.48 -9.69 2.87
C HIS A 64 2.67 -9.33 1.39
N GLY A 65 2.76 -8.04 1.07
CA GLY A 65 2.96 -7.53 -0.28
C GLY A 65 4.31 -7.93 -0.86
N GLN A 66 5.39 -7.82 -0.09
CA GLN A 66 6.72 -8.24 -0.51
C GLN A 66 6.76 -9.73 -0.86
N LYS A 67 6.01 -10.57 -0.13
CA LYS A 67 5.88 -12.00 -0.44
C LYS A 67 5.06 -12.22 -1.72
N LYS A 68 3.89 -11.57 -1.82
CA LYS A 68 2.94 -11.73 -2.95
C LYS A 68 3.48 -11.18 -4.28
N PHE A 69 4.20 -10.06 -4.22
CA PHE A 69 4.77 -9.34 -5.35
C PHE A 69 6.30 -9.51 -5.40
N SER A 70 6.82 -10.65 -4.97
CA SER A 70 8.26 -10.93 -4.90
C SER A 70 8.99 -10.83 -6.24
N VAL A 71 8.27 -10.99 -7.36
CA VAL A 71 8.79 -10.80 -8.73
C VAL A 71 8.94 -9.34 -9.12
N VAL A 72 8.28 -8.43 -8.41
CA VAL A 72 8.32 -6.98 -8.66
C VAL A 72 9.53 -6.41 -7.92
N ARG A 73 10.58 -6.10 -8.68
CA ARG A 73 11.76 -5.44 -8.14
C ARG A 73 11.38 -4.11 -7.50
N ASP A 74 11.99 -3.82 -6.35
CA ASP A 74 11.82 -2.55 -5.62
C ASP A 74 10.37 -2.24 -5.22
N PHE A 75 9.51 -3.26 -5.10
CA PHE A 75 8.09 -3.15 -4.73
C PHE A 75 7.87 -2.15 -3.58
N ASN A 76 8.60 -2.32 -2.47
CA ASN A 76 8.48 -1.47 -1.29
C ASN A 76 8.72 0.02 -1.59
N ILE A 77 9.77 0.32 -2.36
CA ILE A 77 10.13 1.72 -2.70
C ILE A 77 9.12 2.30 -3.68
N MET A 78 8.73 1.54 -4.68
CA MET A 78 7.75 1.99 -5.67
C MET A 78 6.42 2.34 -5.00
N VAL A 79 5.96 1.51 -4.05
CA VAL A 79 4.73 1.78 -3.29
C VAL A 79 4.91 2.98 -2.36
N LEU A 80 6.03 3.10 -1.63
CA LEU A 80 6.29 4.27 -0.78
C LEU A 80 6.27 5.58 -1.58
N MET A 81 6.87 5.60 -2.77
CA MET A 81 6.83 6.77 -3.64
C MET A 81 5.39 7.08 -4.08
N ALA A 82 4.61 6.06 -4.43
CA ALA A 82 3.22 6.25 -4.84
C ALA A 82 2.31 6.73 -3.69
N MET A 83 2.59 6.32 -2.45
CA MET A 83 1.84 6.77 -1.26
C MET A 83 1.97 8.28 -1.02
N VAL A 84 2.99 8.95 -1.56
CA VAL A 84 3.18 10.41 -1.45
C VAL A 84 3.00 11.14 -2.78
N ASP A 85 2.63 10.44 -3.85
CA ASP A 85 2.31 11.04 -5.15
C ASP A 85 0.82 11.36 -5.27
N PHE A 86 0.44 12.54 -4.80
CA PHE A 86 -0.95 12.99 -4.79
C PHE A 86 -1.39 13.68 -6.09
N ARG A 87 -0.51 13.85 -7.08
CA ARG A 87 -0.75 14.72 -8.26
C ARG A 87 -2.04 14.39 -9.01
N LYS A 88 -2.35 13.11 -9.17
CA LYS A 88 -3.60 12.65 -9.82
C LYS A 88 -4.80 12.81 -8.90
N ALA A 89 -4.67 12.34 -7.66
CA ALA A 89 -5.72 12.41 -6.64
C ALA A 89 -6.14 13.86 -6.31
N ASP A 90 -5.23 14.82 -6.41
CA ASP A 90 -5.49 16.24 -6.17
C ASP A 90 -6.46 16.85 -7.22
N LEU A 91 -6.49 16.30 -8.44
CA LEU A 91 -7.37 16.75 -9.53
C LEU A 91 -8.80 16.18 -9.43
N GLU A 92 -9.03 15.19 -8.59
CA GLU A 92 -10.34 14.55 -8.46
C GLU A 92 -11.28 15.36 -7.55
N SER A 93 -12.59 15.12 -7.69
CA SER A 93 -13.59 15.75 -6.83
C SER A 93 -13.42 15.35 -5.35
N PRO A 94 -13.84 16.19 -4.39
CA PRO A 94 -13.87 15.82 -2.98
C PRO A 94 -14.71 14.57 -2.73
N ILE A 95 -14.28 13.73 -1.80
CA ILE A 95 -15.00 12.52 -1.39
C ILE A 95 -15.56 12.75 0.01
N GLN A 96 -16.85 12.48 0.17
CA GLN A 96 -17.49 12.47 1.48
C GLN A 96 -17.35 11.08 2.10
N THR A 97 -17.03 11.05 3.39
CA THR A 97 -16.76 9.82 4.14
C THR A 97 -17.51 9.82 5.46
N ASN A 98 -17.75 8.63 6.01
CA ASN A 98 -18.28 8.44 7.35
C ASN A 98 -17.45 7.38 8.09
N PRO A 99 -16.69 7.74 9.14
CA PRO A 99 -16.55 9.08 9.70
C PRO A 99 -15.92 10.07 8.70
N ASN A 100 -16.25 11.36 8.86
CA ASN A 100 -15.76 12.39 7.94
C ASN A 100 -14.26 12.64 8.17
N ILE A 101 -13.47 12.45 7.11
CA ILE A 101 -12.05 12.77 7.10
C ILE A 101 -11.69 13.62 5.88
N SER A 102 -10.96 14.71 6.14
CA SER A 102 -10.53 15.63 5.10
C SER A 102 -9.39 15.05 4.26
N TRP A 103 -9.29 15.50 3.02
CA TRP A 103 -8.21 15.09 2.13
C TRP A 103 -6.81 15.45 2.67
N GLU A 104 -6.68 16.58 3.37
CA GLU A 104 -5.42 16.98 4.01
C GLU A 104 -5.00 16.04 5.14
N GLN A 105 -5.96 15.51 5.91
CA GLN A 105 -5.66 14.48 6.92
C GLN A 105 -5.17 13.18 6.27
N ILE A 106 -5.78 12.78 5.15
CA ILE A 106 -5.33 11.61 4.37
C ILE A 106 -3.88 11.82 3.88
N LYS A 107 -3.58 12.95 3.24
CA LYS A 107 -2.21 13.25 2.78
C LYS A 107 -1.20 13.29 3.92
N THR A 108 -1.59 13.86 5.06
CA THR A 108 -0.76 13.93 6.27
C THR A 108 -0.43 12.53 6.77
N PHE A 109 -1.45 11.66 6.89
CA PHE A 109 -1.28 10.27 7.29
C PHE A 109 -0.28 9.53 6.39
N PHE A 110 -0.50 9.55 5.06
CA PHE A 110 0.38 8.84 4.13
C PHE A 110 1.81 9.39 4.11
N THR A 111 1.97 10.71 4.26
CA THR A 111 3.30 11.34 4.35
C THR A 111 4.03 10.92 5.62
N GLN A 112 3.34 10.85 6.75
CA GLN A 112 3.91 10.43 8.03
C GLN A 112 4.30 8.95 8.01
N GLU A 113 3.40 8.09 7.52
CA GLU A 113 3.63 6.65 7.41
C GLU A 113 4.76 6.33 6.44
N THR A 114 4.81 7.00 5.30
CA THR A 114 5.93 6.83 4.33
C THR A 114 7.27 7.19 4.98
N LYS A 115 7.32 8.27 5.76
CA LYS A 115 8.53 8.66 6.50
C LYS A 115 8.87 7.66 7.60
N ARG A 116 7.87 7.12 8.31
CA ARG A 116 8.07 6.12 9.38
C ARG A 116 8.62 4.81 8.81
N LEU A 117 7.97 4.27 7.79
CA LEU A 117 8.38 3.05 7.08
C LEU A 117 9.76 3.23 6.45
N GLY A 118 9.98 4.34 5.75
CA GLY A 118 11.29 4.66 5.17
C GLY A 118 12.40 4.71 6.22
N ARG A 119 12.20 5.41 7.35
CA ARG A 119 13.20 5.39 8.43
C ARG A 119 13.44 3.98 8.98
N SER A 120 12.38 3.22 9.23
CA SER A 120 12.52 1.85 9.75
C SER A 120 13.33 0.95 8.81
N TRP A 121 13.22 1.14 7.50
CA TRP A 121 13.90 0.30 6.51
C TRP A 121 15.30 0.79 6.15
N PHE A 122 15.59 2.08 6.34
CA PHE A 122 16.88 2.68 5.98
C PHE A 122 17.76 3.07 7.19
N GLN A 123 17.24 3.01 8.43
CA GLN A 123 17.99 3.33 9.67
C GLN A 123 18.16 2.11 10.60
N GLY A 124 17.66 0.93 10.24
CA GLY A 124 17.71 -0.28 11.06
C GLY A 124 18.80 -1.27 10.63
N ASP A 125 19.81 -1.40 11.49
CA ASP A 125 20.78 -2.49 11.54
C ASP A 125 20.10 -3.84 11.87
N ASN A 126 20.48 -4.91 11.15
CA ASN A 126 20.63 -6.30 11.62
C ASN A 126 19.56 -6.91 12.57
N THR A 127 18.26 -6.72 12.31
CA THR A 127 17.21 -7.65 12.78
C THR A 127 16.68 -8.40 11.58
N GLY A 128 16.98 -9.70 11.49
CA GLY A 128 16.78 -10.58 10.33
C GLY A 128 15.34 -10.86 9.88
N ASP A 129 14.47 -9.85 9.91
CA ASP A 129 13.14 -9.84 9.28
C ASP A 129 13.13 -8.92 8.02
N ASP A 130 14.31 -8.72 7.40
CA ASP A 130 14.72 -7.56 6.59
C ASP A 130 13.76 -7.01 5.50
N PRO A 131 13.73 -5.67 5.38
CA PRO A 131 13.64 -4.96 4.10
C PRO A 131 14.98 -4.27 3.71
N PRO A 132 15.71 -4.80 2.69
CA PRO A 132 16.84 -4.12 2.04
C PRO A 132 16.77 -4.19 0.49
N GLN A 133 17.53 -3.48 -0.36
CA GLN A 133 17.95 -2.09 -0.54
C GLN A 133 18.21 -1.96 -2.07
N PRO A 134 17.89 -0.85 -2.76
CA PRO A 134 18.27 -0.73 -4.17
C PRO A 134 19.77 -0.40 -4.25
N ALA A 135 20.57 -1.36 -4.71
CA ALA A 135 21.91 -1.09 -5.19
C ALA A 135 21.80 -0.34 -6.52
N LEU A 136 21.93 0.99 -6.46
CA LEU A 136 22.15 1.86 -7.61
C LEU A 136 23.53 1.58 -8.22
N ASN A 137 23.64 0.53 -9.04
CA ASN A 137 24.80 0.34 -9.90
C ASN A 137 24.39 0.43 -11.38
N ALA A 138 24.80 1.57 -11.94
CA ALA A 138 25.07 1.85 -13.35
C ALA A 138 23.90 1.76 -14.33
N VAL A 139 23.34 2.94 -14.60
CA VAL A 139 23.20 3.40 -15.99
C VAL A 139 24.57 3.23 -16.66
N LYS A 140 24.67 2.25 -17.55
CA LYS A 140 25.58 2.24 -18.70
C LYS A 140 24.80 1.77 -19.91
#